data_AF-A0AAW5N3L8-F1
#
_entry.id   AF-A0AAW5N3L8-F1
#
_cell.length_a   1.000
_cell.length_b   1.000
_cell.length_c   1.000
_cell.angle_alpha   90.00
_cell.angle_beta   90.00
_cell.angle_gamma   90.00
#
_symmetry.space_group_name_H-M   'P 1'
#
loop_
_entity.id
_entity.type
_entity.pdbx_description
1 polymer ?
#
loop_
_entity_poly.entity_id
_entity_poly.type
_entity_poly.pdbx_seq_one_letter_code
_entity_poly.pdbx_strand_id
1 'polypeptide(L)'
;LRVITQIRQALSNITAILKDDNKVMMSSLRQFSGTQPLYTQGDDGTLTNNQSGVKYRPNDQTVFYQSITADGNWGDEKLSPGYTVTTGWKNFTRVFT
;
A
#
# COMPACT_ATOMS: atom_id res chain seq x y z
N LEU A 1 -27.71 1.38 14.33
CA LEU A 1 -26.83 0.74 13.32
C LEU A 1 -27.50 0.58 11.96
N ARG A 2 -28.74 0.06 11.87
CA ARG A 2 -29.46 -0.17 10.59
C ARG A 2 -29.32 0.96 9.57
N VAL A 3 -29.64 2.20 9.96
CA VAL A 3 -29.57 3.36 9.06
C VAL A 3 -28.14 3.60 8.57
N ILE A 4 -27.15 3.64 9.48
CA ILE A 4 -25.73 3.81 9.13
C ILE A 4 -25.27 2.76 8.12
N THR A 5 -25.67 1.49 8.31
CA THR A 5 -25.32 0.40 7.39
C THR A 5 -25.93 0.58 5.99
N GLN A 6 -27.14 1.15 5.91
CA GLN A 6 -27.81 1.44 4.63
C GLN A 6 -27.11 2.55 3.85
N ILE A 7 -26.63 3.58 4.54
CA ILE A 7 -25.97 4.76 3.92
C ILE A 7 -24.44 4.68 3.94
N ARG A 8 -23.85 3.55 4.32
CA ARG A 8 -22.40 3.41 4.57
C ARG A 8 -21.51 3.87 3.41
N GLN A 9 -21.96 3.65 2.16
CA GLN A 9 -21.22 4.06 0.97
C GLN A 9 -21.16 5.58 0.80
N ALA A 10 -22.26 6.27 1.12
CA ALA A 10 -22.28 7.72 1.09
C ALA A 10 -21.43 8.28 2.25
N LEU A 11 -21.54 7.69 3.44
CA LEU A 11 -20.75 8.08 4.61
C LEU A 11 -19.25 7.88 4.42
N SER A 12 -18.81 6.81 3.75
CA SER A 12 -17.38 6.57 3.47
C SER A 12 -16.76 7.59 2.53
N ASN A 13 -17.57 8.32 1.77
CA ASN A 13 -17.10 9.37 0.85
C ASN A 13 -17.02 10.75 1.52
N ILE A 14 -17.45 10.87 2.78
CA ILE A 14 -17.38 12.14 3.52
C ILE A 14 -15.98 12.30 4.13
N THR A 15 -15.34 13.40 3.78
CA THR A 15 -14.16 13.91 4.49
C THR A 15 -14.59 15.08 5.36
N ALA A 16 -14.53 14.92 6.69
CA ALA A 16 -14.78 16.02 7.61
C ALA A 16 -13.46 16.75 7.92
N ILE A 17 -13.52 18.08 7.99
CA ILE A 17 -12.39 18.95 8.34
C ILE A 17 -12.65 19.49 9.75
N LEU A 18 -11.74 19.21 10.67
CA LEU A 18 -11.80 19.67 12.05
C LEU A 18 -11.31 21.13 12.17
N LYS A 19 -11.47 21.74 13.35
CA LYS A 19 -11.06 23.14 13.59
C LYS A 19 -9.55 23.38 13.46
N ASP A 20 -8.76 22.33 13.54
CA ASP A 20 -7.30 22.30 13.40
C ASP A 20 -6.85 21.86 12.00
N ASP A 21 -7.77 21.92 11.01
CA ASP A 21 -7.59 21.49 9.62
C ASP A 21 -7.32 19.98 9.43
N ASN A 22 -7.36 19.19 10.50
CA ASN A 22 -7.24 17.75 10.38
C ASN A 22 -8.43 17.14 9.64
N LYS A 23 -8.12 16.28 8.68
CA LYS A 23 -9.12 15.55 7.89
C LYS A 23 -9.41 14.21 8.55
N VAL A 24 -10.69 13.92 8.78
CA VAL A 24 -11.14 12.63 9.27
C VAL A 24 -12.14 11.99 8.31
N MET A 25 -12.02 10.68 8.12
CA MET A 25 -12.90 9.86 7.28
C MET A 25 -13.46 8.70 8.10
N MET A 26 -14.53 8.08 7.61
CA MET A 26 -15.17 6.95 8.28
C MET A 26 -14.24 5.74 8.29
N SER A 27 -13.83 5.27 9.48
CA SER A 27 -12.97 4.08 9.65
C SER A 27 -13.72 2.85 10.13
N SER A 28 -14.89 3.04 10.75
CA SER A 28 -15.82 1.96 11.11
C SER A 28 -17.26 2.46 11.07
N LEU A 29 -18.22 1.55 11.26
CA LEU A 29 -19.64 1.91 11.39
C LEU A 29 -19.97 2.83 12.57
N ARG A 30 -19.01 3.11 13.46
CA ARG A 30 -19.21 3.90 14.67
C ARG A 30 -18.16 5.01 14.86
N GLN A 31 -17.14 5.09 14.00
CA GLN A 31 -16.00 5.97 14.22
C GLN A 31 -15.52 6.63 12.92
N PHE A 32 -15.03 7.85 13.09
CA PHE A 32 -14.23 8.58 12.12
C PHE A 32 -12.83 8.72 12.69
N SER A 33 -11.81 8.59 11.84
CA SER A 33 -10.42 8.78 12.21
C SER A 33 -9.65 9.45 11.08
N GLY A 34 -8.50 10.04 11.40
CA GLY A 34 -7.56 10.58 10.41
C GLY A 34 -6.76 9.49 9.68
N THR A 35 -7.33 8.29 9.49
CA THR A 35 -6.63 7.20 8.81
C THR A 35 -6.48 7.58 7.34
N GLN A 36 -5.23 7.68 6.89
CA GLN A 36 -4.88 7.92 5.49
C GLN A 36 -4.24 6.67 4.90
N PRO A 37 -4.30 6.48 3.57
CA PRO A 37 -3.54 5.41 2.92
C PRO A 37 -2.07 5.49 3.32
N LEU A 38 -1.48 4.36 3.71
CA LEU A 38 -0.05 4.32 4.04
C LEU A 38 0.82 4.49 2.79
N TYR A 39 0.30 4.15 1.62
CA TYR A 39 1.02 4.22 0.35
C TYR A 39 0.25 5.02 -0.69
N THR A 40 0.97 5.80 -1.49
CA THR A 40 0.46 6.46 -2.70
C THR A 40 1.22 5.93 -3.91
N GLN A 41 0.49 5.53 -4.96
CA GLN A 41 1.07 5.11 -6.23
C GLN A 41 1.30 6.33 -7.13
N GLY A 42 2.52 6.50 -7.62
CA GLY A 42 2.85 7.49 -8.65
C GLY A 42 2.50 7.01 -10.06
N ASP A 43 2.54 7.92 -11.03
CA ASP A 43 2.23 7.62 -12.44
C ASP A 43 3.18 6.55 -13.06
N ASP A 44 4.38 6.43 -12.52
CA ASP A 44 5.38 5.43 -12.92
C ASP A 44 5.19 4.06 -12.23
N GLY A 45 4.13 3.91 -11.44
CA GLY A 45 3.83 2.71 -10.66
C GLY A 45 4.63 2.56 -9.36
N THR A 46 5.48 3.53 -9.01
CA THR A 46 6.23 3.53 -7.74
C THR A 46 5.29 3.77 -6.57
N LEU A 47 5.38 2.94 -5.52
CA LEU A 47 4.68 3.16 -4.26
C LEU A 47 5.53 4.01 -3.33
N THR A 48 4.98 5.11 -2.82
CA THR A 48 5.63 5.94 -1.80
C THR A 48 4.93 5.75 -0.47
N ASN A 49 5.67 5.44 0.59
CA ASN A 49 5.16 5.38 1.95
C ASN A 49 4.92 6.81 2.47
N ASN A 50 3.68 7.15 2.79
CA ASN A 50 3.27 8.49 3.22
C ASN A 50 3.74 8.83 4.65
N GLN A 51 4.20 7.85 5.43
CA GLN A 51 4.74 8.05 6.77
C GLN A 51 6.26 8.23 6.77
N SER A 52 7.00 7.40 6.03
CA SER A 52 8.47 7.42 6.01
C SER A 52 9.08 8.13 4.80
N GLY A 53 8.31 8.32 3.72
CA GLY A 53 8.80 8.83 2.43
C GLY A 53 9.55 7.79 1.59
N VAL A 54 9.74 6.57 2.09
CA VAL A 54 10.44 5.50 1.36
C VAL A 54 9.66 5.11 0.11
N LYS A 55 10.39 4.91 -0.99
CA LYS A 55 9.82 4.52 -2.29
C LYS A 55 10.07 3.04 -2.53
N TYR A 56 9.10 2.37 -3.15
CA TYR A 56 9.13 0.95 -3.47
C TYR A 56 8.73 0.72 -4.92
N ARG A 57 9.40 -0.22 -5.57
CA ARG A 57 9.07 -0.70 -6.92
C ARG A 57 8.89 -2.21 -6.94
N PRO A 58 8.09 -2.75 -7.85
CA PRO A 58 7.97 -4.20 -8.01
C PRO A 58 9.32 -4.77 -8.46
N ASN A 59 9.88 -5.70 -7.69
CA ASN A 59 11.08 -6.44 -8.09
C ASN A 59 10.74 -7.89 -8.41
N ASP A 60 10.66 -8.23 -9.69
CA ASP A 60 10.31 -9.58 -10.16
C ASP A 60 11.35 -10.64 -9.77
N GLN A 61 12.58 -10.24 -9.43
CA GLN A 61 13.62 -11.17 -8.99
C GLN A 61 13.36 -11.66 -7.56
N THR A 62 12.88 -10.77 -6.69
CA THR A 62 12.58 -11.11 -5.30
C THR A 62 11.11 -11.44 -5.09
N VAL A 63 10.24 -11.08 -6.04
CA VAL A 63 8.80 -11.33 -6.04
C VAL A 63 8.05 -10.45 -5.01
N PHE A 64 8.67 -9.34 -4.60
CA PHE A 64 8.13 -8.38 -3.64
C PHE A 64 8.23 -6.95 -4.19
N TYR A 65 7.45 -6.04 -3.62
CA TYR A 65 7.77 -4.62 -3.71
C TYR A 65 9.00 -4.37 -2.84
N GLN A 66 10.04 -3.82 -3.44
CA GLN A 66 11.32 -3.59 -2.77
C GLN A 66 11.65 -2.10 -2.77
N SER A 67 12.19 -1.65 -1.65
CA SER A 67 12.61 -0.26 -1.49
C SER A 67 13.64 0.13 -2.54
N ILE A 68 13.66 1.41 -2.91
CA ILE A 68 14.67 1.98 -3.80
C ILE A 68 15.38 3.14 -3.11
N THR A 69 16.69 3.25 -3.34
CA THR A 69 17.48 4.41 -2.90
C THR A 69 17.24 5.61 -3.81
N ALA A 70 17.72 6.79 -3.42
CA ALA A 70 17.61 8.01 -4.23
C ALA A 70 18.23 7.86 -5.63
N ASP A 71 19.26 7.03 -5.76
CA ASP A 71 19.94 6.74 -7.03
C ASP A 71 19.21 5.69 -7.89
N GLY A 72 18.07 5.17 -7.41
CA GLY A 72 17.27 4.18 -8.12
C GLY A 72 17.73 2.72 -7.95
N ASN A 73 18.73 2.46 -7.12
CA ASN A 73 19.17 1.10 -6.79
C ASN A 73 18.23 0.44 -5.79
N TRP A 74 18.20 -0.90 -5.78
CA TRP A 74 17.41 -1.66 -4.81
C TRP A 74 17.98 -1.51 -3.39
N GLY A 75 17.12 -1.14 -2.43
CA GLY A 75 17.39 -1.24 -1.00
C GLY A 75 17.01 -2.60 -0.44
N ASP A 76 17.24 -2.81 0.85
CA ASP A 76 17.06 -4.13 1.49
C ASP A 76 15.60 -4.43 1.90
N GLU A 77 14.81 -3.39 2.13
CA GLU A 77 13.46 -3.54 2.66
C GLU A 77 12.49 -4.06 1.59
N LYS A 78 11.67 -5.06 1.97
CA LYS A 78 10.67 -5.69 1.11
C LYS A 78 9.30 -5.65 1.78
N LEU A 79 8.28 -5.27 1.02
CA LEU A 79 6.89 -5.25 1.48
C LEU A 79 6.24 -6.61 1.25
N SER A 80 5.57 -7.11 2.28
CA SER A 80 4.62 -8.21 2.17
C SER A 80 3.20 -7.65 2.02
N PRO A 81 2.31 -8.33 1.26
CA PRO A 81 2.52 -9.61 0.58
C PRO A 81 3.35 -9.48 -0.71
N GLY A 82 3.99 -10.58 -1.11
CA GLY A 82 4.59 -10.72 -2.44
C GLY A 82 3.52 -10.97 -3.51
N TYR A 83 3.96 -11.09 -4.77
CA TYR A 83 3.08 -11.43 -5.90
C TYR A 83 3.51 -12.75 -6.57
N THR A 84 2.94 -13.13 -7.70
CA THR A 84 3.40 -14.33 -8.44
C THR A 84 4.11 -13.88 -9.70
N VAL A 85 5.26 -14.48 -9.98
CA VAL A 85 6.04 -14.25 -11.21
C VAL A 85 6.39 -15.57 -11.87
N THR A 86 6.63 -15.54 -13.17
CA THR A 86 7.13 -16.69 -13.92
C THR A 86 8.57 -16.99 -13.54
N THR A 87 8.87 -18.22 -13.11
CA THR A 87 10.22 -18.64 -12.66
C THR A 87 10.95 -19.60 -13.61
N GLY A 88 10.31 -20.00 -14.71
CA GLY A 88 10.90 -20.93 -15.69
C GLY A 88 11.32 -22.26 -15.07
N TRP A 89 12.53 -22.73 -15.39
CA TRP A 89 13.07 -24.01 -14.89
C TRP A 89 13.73 -23.94 -13.51
N LYS A 90 13.76 -22.78 -12.85
CA LYS A 90 14.50 -22.57 -11.58
C LYS A 90 14.15 -23.59 -10.49
N ASN A 91 12.88 -23.99 -10.41
CA ASN A 91 12.43 -24.99 -9.44
C ASN A 91 12.97 -26.38 -9.76
N PHE A 92 13.10 -26.73 -11.04
CA PHE A 92 13.62 -28.03 -11.47
C PHE A 92 15.13 -28.12 -11.29
N THR A 93 15.89 -27.09 -11.71
CA THR A 93 17.36 -27.09 -11.57
C THR A 93 17.80 -27.18 -10.11
N ARG A 94 17.05 -26.56 -9.19
CA ARG A 94 17.32 -26.61 -7.75
C ARG A 94 17.28 -28.02 -7.16
N VAL A 95 16.59 -28.98 -7.80
CA VAL A 95 16.57 -30.38 -7.34
C VAL A 95 17.86 -31.11 -7.71
N PHE A 96 18.55 -30.69 -8.77
CA PHE A 96 19.75 -31.36 -9.30
C PHE A 96 21.07 -30.77 -8.79
N THR A 97 21.03 -29.70 -8.00
CA THR A 97 22.18 -29.00 -7.40
C THR A 97 22.10 -29.03 -5.89
#